data_AF-A0ABD6LFD4-F1
#
_entry.id   AF-A0ABD6LFD4-F1
#
_cell.length_a   1.000
_cell.length_b   1.000
_cell.length_c   1.000
_cell.angle_alpha   90.00
_cell.angle_beta   90.00
_cell.angle_gamma   90.00
#
_symmetry.space_group_name_H-M   'P 1'
#
loop_
_entity.id
_entity.type
_entity.pdbx_description
1 polymer ?
#
loop_
_entity_poly.entity_id
_entity_poly.type
_entity_poly.pdbx_seq_one_letter_code
_entity_poly.pdbx_strand_id
1 'polypeptide(L)' 'MQKLKVFKYIEIDGQDVPMESLTDEEKRRIAYALQDNLMLPLGFRRKRKTA' A
#
# COMPACT_ATOMS: atom_id res chain seq x y z
N MET A 1 -7.81 -24.99 -21.13
CA MET A 1 -6.94 -24.31 -20.14
C MET A 1 -7.81 -23.59 -19.12
N GLN A 2 -7.86 -24.05 -17.88
CA GLN A 2 -8.50 -23.30 -16.79
C GLN A 2 -7.60 -22.10 -16.45
N LYS A 3 -8.13 -20.87 -16.55
CA LYS A 3 -7.39 -19.66 -16.15
C LYS A 3 -7.33 -19.62 -14.62
N LEU A 4 -6.12 -19.73 -14.06
CA LEU A 4 -5.86 -19.45 -12.65
C LEU A 4 -6.22 -17.98 -12.37
N LYS A 5 -7.15 -17.74 -11.45
CA LYS A 5 -7.41 -16.40 -10.92
C LYS A 5 -6.53 -16.19 -9.70
N VAL A 6 -5.62 -15.22 -9.80
CA VAL A 6 -4.77 -14.78 -8.69
C VAL A 6 -5.47 -13.62 -8.01
N PHE A 7 -5.74 -13.76 -6.71
CA PHE A 7 -6.32 -12.71 -5.88
C PHE A 7 -5.24 -12.17 -4.95
N LYS A 8 -5.19 -10.84 -4.81
CA LYS A 8 -4.22 -10.16 -3.94
C LYS A 8 -4.93 -9.62 -2.71
N TYR A 9 -4.38 -9.92 -1.55
CA TYR A 9 -4.83 -9.43 -0.26
C TYR A 9 -3.72 -8.59 0.38
N ILE A 10 -4.13 -7.66 1.23
CA ILE A 10 -3.22 -6.89 2.07
C ILE A 10 -3.78 -6.87 3.49
N GLU A 11 -2.92 -7.09 4.47
CA GLU A 11 -3.28 -6.94 5.87
C GLU A 11 -3.34 -5.46 6.23
N ILE A 12 -4.47 -5.01 6.75
CA ILE A 12 -4.71 -3.66 7.27
C ILE A 12 -5.31 -3.82 8.65
N ASP A 13 -4.66 -3.25 9.68
CA ASP A 13 -5.11 -3.29 11.07
C ASP A 13 -5.45 -4.72 11.58
N GLY A 14 -4.65 -5.71 11.15
CA GLY A 14 -4.82 -7.12 11.51
C GLY A 14 -5.95 -7.84 10.76
N GLN A 15 -6.51 -7.23 9.71
CA GLN A 15 -7.52 -7.85 8.84
C GLN A 15 -7.01 -7.97 7.40
N ASP A 16 -7.20 -9.15 6.80
CA ASP A 16 -6.92 -9.37 5.38
C ASP A 16 -8.00 -8.74 4.50
N VAL A 17 -7.61 -7.70 3.75
CA VAL A 17 -8.51 -6.98 2.86
C VAL A 17 -8.14 -7.28 1.39
N PRO A 18 -9.10 -7.65 0.53
CA PRO A 18 -8.85 -7.79 -0.90
C PRO A 18 -8.38 -6.45 -1.51
N MET A 19 -7.30 -6.46 -2.29
CA MET A 19 -6.83 -5.23 -2.93
C MET A 19 -7.84 -4.64 -3.93
N GLU A 20 -8.70 -5.47 -4.50
CA GLU A 20 -9.74 -5.07 -5.44
C GLU A 20 -10.89 -4.31 -4.77
N SER A 21 -11.12 -4.50 -3.47
CA SER A 21 -12.17 -3.79 -2.73
C SER A 21 -11.74 -2.41 -2.25
N LEU A 22 -10.46 -2.06 -2.38
CA LEU A 22 -9.92 -0.77 -1.97
C LEU A 22 -10.17 0.31 -3.04
N THR A 23 -10.57 1.49 -2.60
CA THR A 23 -10.62 2.70 -3.43
C THR A 23 -9.22 3.16 -3.82
N ASP A 24 -9.12 3.98 -4.87
CA ASP A 24 -7.84 4.54 -5.30
C ASP A 24 -7.19 5.42 -4.22
N GLU A 25 -8.01 6.10 -3.41
CA GLU A 25 -7.52 6.90 -2.29
C GLU A 25 -6.91 6.02 -1.19
N GLU A 26 -7.57 4.91 -0.82
CA GLU A 26 -7.05 3.95 0.15
C GLU A 26 -5.76 3.30 -0.34
N LYS A 27 -5.74 2.85 -1.60
CA LYS A 27 -4.52 2.30 -2.23
C LYS A 27 -3.36 3.30 -2.15
N ARG A 28 -3.63 4.58 -2.41
CA ARG A 28 -2.62 5.64 -2.34
C ARG A 28 -2.12 5.85 -0.90
N ARG A 29 -3.01 5.88 0.08
CA ARG A 29 -2.64 6.01 1.52
C ARG A 29 -1.76 4.84 1.97
N ILE A 30 -2.15 3.62 1.61
CA ILE A 30 -1.38 2.39 1.90
C ILE A 30 0.00 2.44 1.25
N ALA A 31 0.08 2.78 -0.04
CA ALA A 31 1.36 2.88 -0.74
C ALA A 31 2.31 3.86 -0.07
N TYR A 32 1.79 5.00 0.39
CA TYR A 32 2.55 5.98 1.15
C TYR A 32 2.99 5.48 2.54
N ALA A 33 2.13 4.76 3.26
CA ALA A 33 2.48 4.18 4.55
C ALA A 33 3.58 3.11 4.41
N LEU A 34 3.44 2.23 3.41
CA LEU A 34 4.45 1.21 3.11
C LEU A 34 5.79 1.85 2.72
N GLN A 35 5.77 2.87 1.87
CA GLN A 35 6.98 3.59 1.48
C GLN A 35 7.65 4.25 2.69
N ASP A 36 6.90 4.91 3.56
CA ASP A 36 7.45 5.52 4.76
C ASP A 36 8.07 4.49 5.70
N ASN A 37 7.37 3.38 5.96
CA ASN A 37 7.86 2.32 6.83
C ASN A 37 9.18 1.72 6.33
N LEU A 38 9.38 1.66 5.01
CA LEU A 38 10.65 1.22 4.41
C LEU A 38 11.73 2.31 4.44
N MET A 39 11.36 3.56 4.19
CA MET A 39 12.32 4.65 3.96
C MET A 39 12.78 5.34 5.25
N LEU A 40 11.91 5.45 6.26
CA LEU A 40 12.23 6.14 7.52
C LEU A 40 13.40 5.48 8.28
N PRO A 41 13.47 4.14 8.44
CA PRO A 41 14.59 3.48 9.12
C PRO A 41 15.92 3.65 8.37
N LEU A 42 15.86 3.83 7.05
CA LEU A 42 17.02 4.07 6.19
C LEU A 42 17.50 5.54 6.24
N GLY A 43 16.89 6.38 7.07
CA GLY A 43 17.26 7.80 7.25
C GLY A 43 16.67 8.74 6.21
N PHE A 44 15.86 8.25 5.27
CA PHE A 44 15.18 9.10 4.30
C PHE A 44 13.97 9.80 4.92
N ARG A 45 13.74 11.05 4.51
CA ARG A 45 12.60 11.86 4.96
C ARG A 45 11.75 12.26 3.76
N ARG A 46 10.45 12.42 3.97
CA ARG A 46 9.57 12.97 2.94
C ARG A 46 10.02 14.37 2.58
N LYS A 47 10.31 14.59 1.29
CA LYS A 47 10.52 15.93 0.76
C LYS A 47 9.15 16.61 0.64
N ARG A 48 8.87 17.60 1.49
CA ARG A 48 7.75 18.51 1.23
C ARG A 48 8.07 19.26 -0.06
N LYS A 49 7.20 19.15 -1.07
CA LYS A 49 7.22 20.11 -2.19
C LYS A 49 6.78 21.44 -1.59
N THR A 50 7.69 22.38 -1.44
CA THR A 50 7.33 23.79 -1.35
C THR A 50 6.66 24.16 -2.67
N ALA A 51 5.45 24.72 -2.56
CA ALA A 51 4.67 25.22 -3.69
C ALA A 51 5.39 26.35 -4.41
#